data_AF-A0A965Z6J4-F1
#
_entry.id   AF-A0A965Z6J4-F1
#
_cell.length_a   1.000
_cell.length_b   1.000
_cell.length_c   1.000
_cell.angle_alpha   90.00
_cell.angle_beta   90.00
_cell.angle_gamma   90.00
#
_symmetry.space_group_name_H-M   'P 1'
#
loop_
_entity.id
_entity.type
_entity.pdbx_description
1 polymer ?
#
loop_
_entity_poly.entity_id
_entity_poly.type
_entity_poly.pdbx_seq_one_letter_code
_entity_poly.pdbx_strand_id
1 'polypeptide(L)'
;MAFKKNYHRARPCNERDIAKKVMKLSQGKYGAPKYLRFILRMLREGWEVKLYIPRSNKISKYVFVKKGEKLYKIRFSNHKPLVQRELDNDCDFYAGISNLRCMTTEKIAKIILGKK
;
A
#
# COMPACT_ATOMS: atom_id res chain seq x y z
N MET A 1 9.29 -16.21 -8.04
CA MET A 1 8.65 -15.00 -7.47
C MET A 1 9.41 -13.77 -7.97
N ALA A 2 8.78 -12.83 -8.69
CA ALA A 2 9.49 -11.69 -9.28
C ALA A 2 9.99 -10.70 -8.20
N PHE A 3 11.22 -10.19 -8.36
CA PHE A 3 11.80 -9.23 -7.43
C PHE A 3 11.01 -7.90 -7.44
N LYS A 4 10.48 -7.50 -6.28
CA LYS A 4 9.77 -6.23 -6.12
C LYS A 4 10.73 -5.15 -5.59
N LYS A 5 11.02 -4.16 -6.44
CA LYS A 5 11.90 -3.02 -6.10
C LYS A 5 11.49 -2.37 -4.77
N ASN A 6 12.48 -2.10 -3.91
CA ASN A 6 12.37 -1.54 -2.56
C ASN A 6 11.79 -2.46 -1.47
N TYR A 7 11.40 -3.71 -1.76
CA TYR A 7 10.88 -4.62 -0.74
C TYR A 7 11.84 -4.84 0.43
N HIS A 8 13.15 -5.01 0.14
CA HIS A 8 14.20 -5.19 1.15
C HIS A 8 14.43 -3.94 2.03
N ARG A 9 14.04 -2.75 1.55
CA ARG A 9 14.09 -1.48 2.31
C ARG A 9 12.81 -1.19 3.09
N ALA A 10 11.75 -1.97 2.85
CA ALA A 10 10.46 -1.77 3.47
C ALA A 10 10.49 -2.30 4.91
N ARG A 11 9.91 -1.54 5.85
CA ARG A 11 9.84 -1.93 7.26
C ARG A 11 8.60 -2.79 7.51
N PRO A 12 8.70 -3.89 8.27
CA PRO A 12 7.52 -4.66 8.65
C PRO A 12 6.56 -3.80 9.48
N CYS A 13 5.26 -4.04 9.31
CA CYS A 13 4.19 -3.39 10.07
C CYS A 13 3.65 -4.36 11.12
N ASN A 14 3.42 -3.87 12.33
CA ASN A 14 2.76 -4.60 13.40
C ASN A 14 1.30 -4.12 13.53
N GLU A 15 0.36 -5.05 13.73
CA GLU A 15 -1.07 -4.71 13.80
C GLU A 15 -1.37 -3.73 14.94
N ARG A 16 -0.84 -3.97 16.15
CA ARG A 16 -1.12 -3.14 17.33
C ARG A 16 -0.66 -1.69 17.10
N ASP A 17 0.54 -1.52 16.55
CA ASP A 17 1.10 -0.20 16.25
C ASP A 17 0.29 0.55 15.19
N ILE A 18 -0.13 -0.17 14.13
CA ILE A 18 -0.94 0.42 13.07
C ILE A 18 -2.33 0.76 13.59
N ALA A 19 -2.97 -0.11 14.37
CA ALA A 19 -4.26 0.14 14.99
C ALA A 19 -4.23 1.38 15.89
N LYS A 20 -3.20 1.51 16.74
CA LYS A 20 -2.99 2.70 17.59
C LYS A 20 -2.85 3.97 16.75
N LYS A 21 -2.07 3.92 15.67
CA LYS A 21 -1.91 5.06 14.74
C LYS A 21 -3.22 5.43 14.03
N VAL A 22 -3.97 4.43 13.54
CA VAL A 22 -5.27 4.65 12.89
C VAL A 22 -6.25 5.29 13.87
N MET A 23 -6.34 4.78 15.10
CA MET A 23 -7.22 5.32 16.14
C MET A 23 -6.88 6.79 16.45
N LYS A 24 -5.61 7.07 16.77
CA LYS A 24 -5.13 8.43 17.07
C LYS A 24 -5.41 9.41 15.94
N LEU A 25 -5.14 9.02 14.69
CA LEU A 25 -5.31 9.91 13.54
C LEU A 25 -6.78 10.05 13.12
N SER A 26 -7.64 9.09 13.46
CA SER A 26 -9.08 9.16 13.14
C SER A 26 -9.83 10.20 13.96
N GLN A 27 -9.31 10.55 15.14
CA GLN A 27 -9.86 11.62 15.99
C GLN A 27 -9.51 13.04 15.49
N GLY A 28 -8.58 13.15 14.52
CA GLY A 28 -8.20 14.44 13.94
C GLY A 28 -9.09 14.87 12.76
N LYS A 29 -9.03 16.15 12.39
CA LYS A 29 -9.82 16.80 11.33
C LYS A 29 -9.87 16.04 10.00
N TYR A 30 -8.78 15.37 9.62
CA TYR A 30 -8.65 14.70 8.31
C TYR A 30 -8.84 13.17 8.37
N GLY A 31 -8.99 12.62 9.57
CA GLY A 31 -9.05 11.18 9.81
C GLY A 31 -7.75 10.43 9.46
N ALA A 32 -7.74 9.12 9.70
CA ALA A 32 -6.59 8.28 9.38
C ALA A 32 -6.38 8.13 7.85
N PRO A 33 -5.14 8.31 7.34
CA PRO A 33 -4.78 8.09 5.95
C PRO A 33 -5.20 6.72 5.39
N LYS A 34 -5.65 6.69 4.12
CA LYS A 34 -6.13 5.46 3.45
C LYS A 34 -5.11 4.32 3.47
N TYR A 35 -3.82 4.61 3.29
CA TYR A 35 -2.78 3.57 3.32
C TYR A 35 -2.67 2.88 4.69
N LEU A 36 -2.86 3.61 5.81
CA LEU A 36 -2.85 3.00 7.15
C LEU A 36 -4.07 2.12 7.37
N ARG A 37 -5.24 2.55 6.92
CA ARG A 37 -6.46 1.74 6.98
C ARG A 37 -6.31 0.45 6.15
N PHE A 38 -5.70 0.56 4.97
CA PHE A 38 -5.41 -0.59 4.12
C PHE A 38 -4.42 -1.56 4.79
N ILE A 39 -3.31 -1.05 5.35
CA ILE A 39 -2.35 -1.87 6.09
C ILE A 39 -3.05 -2.62 7.23
N LEU A 40 -3.87 -1.92 8.03
CA LEU A 40 -4.60 -2.53 9.14
C LEU A 40 -5.53 -3.65 8.67
N ARG A 41 -6.29 -3.41 7.59
CA ARG A 41 -7.17 -4.42 6.99
C ARG A 41 -6.40 -5.66 6.54
N MET A 42 -5.28 -5.47 5.85
CA MET A 42 -4.47 -6.58 5.33
C MET A 42 -3.85 -7.40 6.46
N LEU A 43 -3.35 -6.75 7.52
CA LEU A 43 -2.84 -7.43 8.72
C LEU A 43 -3.93 -8.30 9.37
N ARG A 44 -5.15 -7.76 9.53
CA ARG A 44 -6.29 -8.50 10.11
C ARG A 44 -6.77 -9.69 9.27
N GLU A 45 -6.54 -9.65 7.96
CA GLU A 45 -6.83 -10.76 7.05
C GLU A 45 -5.66 -11.78 6.97
N GLY A 46 -4.67 -11.65 7.87
CA GLY A 46 -3.54 -12.56 8.02
C GLY A 46 -2.47 -12.41 6.94
N TRP A 47 -2.29 -11.21 6.39
CA TRP A 47 -1.19 -10.93 5.45
C TRP A 47 -0.01 -10.31 6.20
N GLU A 48 1.20 -10.68 5.79
CA GLU A 48 2.40 -9.94 6.17
C GLU A 48 2.42 -8.61 5.41
N VAL A 49 2.67 -7.51 6.11
CA VAL A 49 2.69 -6.18 5.49
C VAL A 49 4.02 -5.47 5.77
N LYS A 50 4.64 -4.92 4.72
CA LYS A 50 5.78 -4.00 4.84
C LYS A 50 5.46 -2.64 4.23
N LEU A 51 5.93 -1.57 4.87
CA LEU A 51 5.77 -0.20 4.41
C LEU A 51 7.13 0.40 4.05
N TYR A 52 7.24 0.93 2.84
CA TYR A 52 8.37 1.73 2.39
C TYR A 52 7.93 3.16 2.11
N ILE A 53 8.70 4.11 2.65
CA ILE A 53 8.54 5.54 2.42
C ILE A 53 9.87 6.04 1.84
N PRO A 54 9.91 6.51 0.58
CA PRO A 54 11.13 7.04 -0.01
C PRO A 54 11.64 8.24 0.78
N ARG A 55 12.96 8.32 1.00
CA ARG A 55 13.59 9.46 1.69
C ARG A 55 13.44 10.75 0.90
N SER A 56 13.63 10.68 -0.43
CA SER A 56 13.58 11.82 -1.34
C SER A 56 12.17 12.32 -1.65
N ASN A 57 11.13 11.50 -1.43
CA ASN A 57 9.76 11.86 -1.70
C ASN A 57 8.83 11.21 -0.67
N LYS A 58 8.53 11.98 0.38
CA LYS A 58 7.61 11.57 1.45
C LYS A 58 6.14 11.66 1.04
N ILE A 59 5.81 11.95 -0.21
CA ILE A 59 4.41 12.01 -0.67
C ILE A 59 3.93 10.60 -0.99
N SER A 60 4.70 9.84 -1.77
CA SER A 60 4.36 8.45 -2.09
C SER A 60 4.59 7.51 -0.89
N LYS A 61 3.73 6.50 -0.76
CA LYS A 61 3.87 5.36 0.14
C LYS A 61 3.79 4.07 -0.67
N TYR A 62 4.65 3.12 -0.36
CA TYR A 62 4.66 1.82 -1.01
C TYR A 62 4.36 0.76 0.04
N VAL A 63 3.22 0.09 -0.12
CA VAL A 63 2.78 -0.99 0.76
C VAL A 63 3.02 -2.30 0.04
N PHE A 64 3.69 -3.23 0.71
CA PHE A 64 3.90 -4.58 0.24
C PHE A 64 3.07 -5.52 1.10
N VAL A 65 2.29 -6.39 0.48
CA VAL A 65 1.50 -7.41 1.18
C VAL A 65 1.89 -8.79 0.67
N LYS A 66 2.15 -9.71 1.59
CA LYS A 66 2.61 -11.07 1.29
C LYS A 66 1.76 -12.11 2.04
N LYS A 67 1.42 -13.20 1.36
CA LYS A 67 0.79 -14.39 1.96
C LYS A 67 1.22 -15.63 1.18
N GLY A 68 2.00 -16.50 1.81
CA GLY A 68 2.70 -17.58 1.11
C GLY A 68 3.59 -17.04 -0.01
N GLU A 69 3.37 -17.54 -1.23
CA GLU A 69 4.12 -17.16 -2.43
C GLU A 69 3.61 -15.87 -3.10
N LYS A 70 2.43 -15.37 -2.70
CA LYS A 70 1.84 -14.16 -3.29
C LYS A 70 2.46 -12.92 -2.65
N LEU A 71 2.94 -11.99 -3.48
CA LEU A 71 3.43 -10.66 -3.05
C LEU A 71 2.95 -9.59 -4.01
N TYR A 72 2.31 -8.58 -3.44
CA TYR A 72 1.84 -7.41 -4.17
C TYR A 72 2.51 -6.14 -3.64
N LYS A 73 2.86 -5.23 -4.55
CA LYS A 73 3.37 -3.89 -4.28
C LYS A 73 2.32 -2.86 -4.71
N ILE A 74 1.85 -2.08 -3.75
CA ILE A 74 0.81 -1.07 -3.92
C ILE A 74 1.41 0.30 -3.70
N ARG A 75 1.25 1.21 -4.66
CA ARG A 75 1.60 2.62 -4.50
C ARG A 75 0.38 3.42 -4.04
N PHE A 76 0.50 4.09 -2.91
CA PHE A 76 -0.43 5.14 -2.47
C PHE A 76 0.22 6.50 -2.72
N SER A 77 -0.43 7.33 -3.53
CA SER A 77 0.06 8.69 -3.80
C SER A 77 -1.04 9.58 -4.33
N ASN A 78 -0.87 10.87 -4.05
CA ASN A 78 -1.75 11.95 -4.51
C ASN A 78 -1.15 12.62 -5.77
N HIS A 79 -0.02 12.11 -6.28
CA HIS A 79 0.66 12.61 -7.46
C HIS A 79 0.72 11.55 -8.54
N LYS A 80 0.50 11.97 -9.79
CA LYS A 80 0.74 11.16 -10.99
C LYS A 80 2.17 10.59 -10.92
N PRO A 81 2.35 9.27 -11.07
CA PRO A 81 3.69 8.72 -11.23
C PRO A 81 4.24 9.10 -12.61
N LEU A 82 5.53 8.86 -12.82
CA LEU A 82 6.11 8.94 -14.17
C LEU A 82 5.49 7.85 -15.04
N VAL A 83 5.04 8.20 -16.24
CA VAL A 83 4.37 7.28 -17.19
C VAL A 83 5.21 6.02 -17.42
N GLN A 84 6.52 6.19 -17.64
CA GLN A 84 7.45 5.08 -17.81
C GLN A 84 7.38 4.06 -16.66
N ARG A 85 7.23 4.50 -15.41
CA ARG A 85 7.16 3.58 -14.26
C ARG A 85 5.86 2.79 -14.20
N GLU A 86 4.78 3.29 -14.78
CA GLU A 86 3.55 2.51 -14.95
C GLU A 86 3.72 1.49 -16.07
N LEU A 87 4.35 1.88 -17.19
CA LEU A 87 4.65 0.99 -18.31
C LEU A 87 5.58 -0.16 -17.88
N ASP A 88 6.55 0.12 -17.02
CA ASP A 88 7.48 -0.87 -16.46
C ASP A 88 6.83 -1.80 -15.40
N ASN A 89 5.54 -1.63 -15.09
CA ASN A 89 4.84 -2.35 -14.03
C ASN A 89 5.57 -2.27 -12.67
N ASP A 90 6.12 -1.11 -12.29
CA ASP A 90 6.86 -0.95 -11.02
C ASP A 90 6.00 -1.32 -9.81
N CYS A 91 4.68 -1.15 -9.87
CA CYS A 91 3.72 -1.56 -8.85
C CYS A 91 2.61 -2.41 -9.47
N ASP A 92 2.10 -3.38 -8.71
CA ASP A 92 0.93 -4.19 -9.10
C ASP A 92 -0.35 -3.35 -9.08
N PHE A 93 -0.42 -2.39 -8.15
CA PHE A 93 -1.59 -1.53 -7.99
C PHE A 93 -1.20 -0.09 -7.68
N TYR A 94 -1.99 0.85 -8.22
CA TYR A 94 -1.90 2.27 -7.95
C TYR A 94 -3.20 2.75 -7.29
N ALA A 95 -3.10 3.08 -5.99
CA ALA A 95 -4.18 3.61 -5.20
C ALA A 95 -4.18 5.15 -5.25
N GLY A 96 -5.23 5.75 -5.80
CA GLY A 96 -5.30 7.19 -6.05
C GLY A 96 -4.81 7.54 -7.45
N ILE A 97 -4.04 8.61 -7.62
CA ILE A 97 -3.78 9.18 -8.95
C ILE A 97 -2.75 8.36 -9.75
N SER A 98 -3.10 8.00 -10.99
CA SER A 98 -2.26 7.34 -12.01
C SER A 98 -2.52 7.94 -13.40
N ASN A 99 -1.68 7.61 -14.38
CA ASN A 99 -1.84 7.99 -15.78
C ASN A 99 -2.65 6.96 -16.57
N LEU A 100 -2.51 5.66 -16.25
CA LEU A 100 -3.13 4.59 -17.05
C LEU A 100 -4.28 3.90 -16.30
N ARG A 101 -4.05 3.42 -15.08
CA ARG A 101 -5.03 2.63 -14.32
C ARG A 101 -5.08 3.02 -12.84
N CYS A 102 -6.12 3.76 -12.47
CA CYS A 102 -6.39 4.13 -11.09
C CYS A 102 -7.35 3.11 -10.46
N MET A 103 -7.06 2.68 -9.23
CA MET A 103 -7.98 1.83 -8.47
C MET A 103 -8.26 2.42 -7.09
N THR A 104 -9.48 2.20 -6.62
CA THR A 104 -9.83 2.48 -5.23
C THR A 104 -9.14 1.49 -4.31
N THR A 105 -8.87 1.91 -3.08
CA THR A 105 -8.22 1.08 -2.06
C THR A 105 -9.05 -0.18 -1.77
N GLU A 106 -10.38 -0.06 -1.85
CA GLU A 106 -11.36 -1.12 -1.67
C GLU A 106 -11.29 -2.16 -2.79
N LYS A 107 -11.20 -1.72 -4.05
CA LYS A 107 -11.09 -2.62 -5.21
C LYS A 107 -9.77 -3.41 -5.18
N ILE A 108 -8.68 -2.75 -4.81
CA ILE A 108 -7.37 -3.41 -4.62
C ILE A 108 -7.48 -4.48 -3.53
N ALA A 109 -8.09 -4.16 -2.38
CA ALA A 109 -8.27 -5.13 -1.30
C ALA A 109 -9.12 -6.33 -1.74
N LYS A 110 -10.21 -6.11 -2.47
CA LYS A 110 -11.05 -7.21 -3.01
C LYS A 110 -10.25 -8.16 -3.91
N ILE A 111 -9.47 -7.61 -4.84
CA ILE A 111 -8.64 -8.40 -5.77
C ILE A 111 -7.62 -9.25 -5.00
N ILE A 112 -6.91 -8.65 -4.05
CA ILE A 112 -5.88 -9.36 -3.28
C ILE A 112 -6.50 -10.45 -2.40
N LEU A 113 -7.67 -10.18 -1.80
CA LEU A 113 -8.38 -11.13 -0.96
C LEU A 113 -9.15 -12.20 -1.74
N GLY A 114 -9.28 -12.08 -3.06
CA GLY A 114 -10.06 -12.99 -3.89
C GLY A 114 -11.57 -12.95 -3.63
N LYS A 115 -12.07 -11.89 -2.97
CA LYS A 115 -13.50 -11.71 -2.67
C LYS A 115 -14.14 -10.99 -3.87
N LYS A 116 -14.97 -11.70 -4.65
CA LYS A 116 -15.75 -11.13 -5.77
C LYS A 116 -16.77 -10.11 -5.26
#